data_AF-A0A815Z5E3-F1
#
_entry.id   AF-A0A815Z5E3-F1
#
_cell.length_a   1.000
_cell.length_b   1.000
_cell.length_c   1.000
_cell.angle_alpha   90.00
_cell.angle_beta   90.00
_cell.angle_gamma   90.00
#
_symmetry.space_group_name_H-M   'P 1'
#
loop_
_entity.id
_entity.type
_entity.pdbx_description
1 polymer ?
#
loop_
_entity_poly.entity_id
_entity_poly.type
_entity_poly.pdbx_seq_one_letter_code
_entity_poly.pdbx_strand_id
1 'polypeptide(L)'
;DYTGAIAYLEFCRQSEKEVKDLDLWLAFAAFHAGDYQRASDEYENILKKDPRNGEVCIYLACAYFMLGKYDDAEHTALKGPKSPLQTRVLFHVAHKQNNEEKLMNLHRQLQDVIEDQMCLASMHYMRSHFQEALDIYKRYLVENREYLALNVYVALCYYKLDYYDISQEVLDVYLKKNPESATATNLQACNQYRLYNGKAAENDLKQFLDKMSTSFNYAKELFRHNMVVFQGGEGALQILPPLVDVIPEARLNLVIYYLKEDDLEHAYELMKDVEPLQPAEYILKGVVNAAYGQEHNSRDHIKTAQSYFQLVGGSASECDTIPGRQSMAACY
;
A
#
# COMPACT_ATOMS: atom_id res chain seq x y z
N ASP A 1 13.73 9.63 -14.80
CA ASP A 1 12.74 10.71 -14.60
C ASP A 1 11.64 10.55 -15.65
N TYR A 2 10.46 10.09 -15.23
CA TYR A 2 9.32 9.86 -16.13
C TYR A 2 8.52 11.15 -16.38
N THR A 3 8.53 12.11 -15.46
CA THR A 3 7.87 13.41 -15.64
C THR A 3 8.56 14.21 -16.75
N GLY A 4 9.90 14.23 -16.75
CA GLY A 4 10.67 14.81 -17.86
C GLY A 4 10.43 14.10 -19.19
N ALA A 5 10.29 12.77 -19.19
CA ALA A 5 9.98 11.99 -20.39
C ALA A 5 8.60 12.35 -20.95
N ILE A 6 7.58 12.49 -20.10
CA ILE A 6 6.23 12.93 -20.49
C ILE A 6 6.29 14.31 -21.15
N ALA A 7 6.95 15.29 -20.53
CA ALA A 7 7.06 16.64 -21.09
C ALA A 7 7.74 16.67 -22.46
N TYR A 8 8.80 15.88 -22.64
CA TYR A 8 9.48 15.74 -23.93
C TYR A 8 8.57 15.09 -25.00
N LEU A 9 7.87 14.01 -24.65
CA LEU A 9 6.99 13.30 -25.57
C LEU A 9 5.77 14.15 -25.98
N GLU A 10 5.21 14.93 -25.06
CA GLU A 10 4.17 15.93 -25.36
C GLU A 10 4.67 16.99 -26.33
N PHE A 11 5.86 17.54 -26.10
CA PHE A 11 6.46 18.51 -27.00
C PHE A 11 6.65 17.93 -28.41
N CYS A 12 7.13 16.68 -28.51
CA CYS A 12 7.25 15.98 -29.78
C CYS A 12 5.90 15.80 -30.47
N ARG A 13 4.84 15.43 -29.71
CA ARG A 13 3.47 15.29 -30.22
C ARG A 13 2.92 16.61 -30.76
N GLN A 14 3.12 17.71 -30.04
CA GLN A 14 2.66 19.06 -30.46
C GLN A 14 3.44 19.60 -31.65
N SER A 15 4.73 19.28 -31.73
CA SER A 15 5.61 19.73 -32.82
C SER A 15 5.57 18.81 -34.05
N GLU A 16 4.66 17.82 -34.07
CA GLU A 16 4.54 16.80 -35.12
C GLU A 16 5.87 16.10 -35.45
N LYS A 17 6.76 15.96 -34.46
CA LYS A 17 8.02 15.24 -34.63
C LYS A 17 7.73 13.75 -34.70
N GLU A 18 8.26 13.11 -35.73
CA GLU A 18 8.12 11.68 -35.91
C GLU A 18 8.93 10.92 -34.84
N VAL A 19 8.22 10.38 -33.86
CA VAL A 19 8.77 9.49 -32.83
C VAL A 19 8.00 8.18 -32.93
N LYS A 20 8.72 7.10 -33.19
CA LYS A 20 8.13 5.76 -33.27
C LYS A 20 7.48 5.41 -31.92
N ASP A 21 6.25 4.90 -32.00
CA ASP A 21 5.47 4.44 -30.84
C ASP A 21 5.29 5.54 -29.76
N LEU A 22 5.23 6.82 -30.16
CA LEU A 22 5.13 7.96 -29.24
C LEU A 22 4.00 7.79 -28.21
N ASP A 23 2.81 7.39 -28.67
CA ASP A 23 1.64 7.22 -27.79
C ASP A 23 1.89 6.13 -26.74
N LEU A 24 2.58 5.04 -27.13
CA LEU A 24 2.93 3.95 -26.22
C LEU A 24 3.95 4.38 -25.18
N TRP A 25 4.99 5.13 -25.60
CA TRP A 25 5.99 5.68 -24.68
C TRP A 25 5.39 6.69 -23.71
N LEU A 26 4.42 7.49 -24.15
CA LEU A 26 3.73 8.43 -23.30
C LEU A 26 2.87 7.72 -22.26
N ALA A 27 2.12 6.69 -22.67
CA ALA A 27 1.33 5.85 -21.76
C ALA A 27 2.23 5.13 -20.74
N PHE A 28 3.37 4.59 -21.19
CA PHE A 28 4.37 3.94 -20.34
C PHE A 28 4.95 4.93 -19.32
N ALA A 29 5.36 6.12 -19.76
CA ALA A 29 5.90 7.13 -18.87
C ALA A 29 4.86 7.64 -17.86
N ALA A 30 3.61 7.83 -18.30
CA ALA A 30 2.49 8.19 -17.40
C ALA A 30 2.26 7.12 -16.33
N PHE A 31 2.23 5.83 -16.72
CA PHE A 31 2.07 4.72 -15.78
C PHE A 31 3.18 4.70 -14.71
N HIS A 32 4.43 4.85 -15.13
CA HIS A 32 5.57 4.84 -14.21
C HIS A 32 5.74 6.13 -13.41
N ALA A 33 5.14 7.24 -13.84
CA ALA A 33 5.01 8.46 -13.05
C ALA A 33 3.88 8.37 -12.00
N GLY A 34 3.09 7.28 -12.01
CA GLY A 34 1.94 7.09 -11.12
C GLY A 34 0.65 7.75 -11.62
N ASP A 35 0.65 8.33 -12.82
CA ASP A 35 -0.55 8.90 -13.46
C ASP A 35 -1.29 7.80 -14.23
N TYR A 36 -1.92 6.89 -13.47
CA TYR A 36 -2.57 5.71 -14.01
C TYR A 36 -3.80 6.04 -14.86
N GLN A 37 -4.51 7.14 -14.55
CA GLN A 37 -5.67 7.58 -15.32
C GLN A 37 -5.24 8.03 -16.70
N ARG A 38 -4.21 8.87 -16.78
CA ARG A 38 -3.65 9.28 -18.07
C ARG A 38 -3.08 8.10 -18.84
N ALA A 39 -2.40 7.18 -18.17
CA ALA A 39 -1.89 5.97 -18.81
C ALA A 39 -3.03 5.15 -19.45
N SER A 40 -4.14 4.95 -18.73
CA SER A 40 -5.30 4.24 -19.29
C SER A 40 -5.89 4.96 -20.50
N ASP A 41 -6.02 6.29 -20.45
CA ASP A 41 -6.60 7.07 -21.56
C ASP A 41 -5.74 6.94 -22.83
N GLU A 42 -4.41 6.99 -22.69
CA GLU A 42 -3.48 6.81 -23.81
C GLU A 42 -3.51 5.38 -24.36
N TYR A 43 -3.51 4.35 -23.51
CA TYR A 43 -3.65 2.96 -23.97
C TYR A 43 -4.98 2.69 -24.67
N GLU A 44 -6.10 3.23 -24.16
CA GLU A 44 -7.40 3.16 -24.82
C GLU A 44 -7.37 3.82 -26.20
N ASN A 45 -6.71 4.97 -26.34
CA ASN A 45 -6.57 5.66 -27.62
C ASN A 45 -5.74 4.86 -28.63
N ILE A 46 -4.69 4.17 -28.17
CA ILE A 46 -3.92 3.24 -29.02
C ILE A 46 -4.83 2.10 -29.51
N LEU A 47 -5.61 1.49 -28.62
CA LEU A 47 -6.52 0.39 -28.98
C LEU A 47 -7.68 0.84 -29.89
N LYS A 48 -8.13 2.09 -29.80
CA LYS A 48 -9.10 2.66 -30.77
C LYS A 48 -8.51 2.75 -32.17
N LYS A 49 -7.22 3.07 -32.31
CA LYS A 49 -6.51 3.18 -33.59
C LYS A 49 -6.11 1.81 -34.15
N ASP A 50 -5.63 0.92 -33.29
CA ASP A 50 -5.26 -0.46 -33.64
C ASP A 50 -5.82 -1.47 -32.62
N PRO A 51 -7.06 -1.96 -32.84
CA PRO A 51 -7.69 -2.92 -31.95
C PRO A 51 -6.99 -4.29 -31.89
N ARG A 52 -6.01 -4.55 -32.77
CA ARG A 52 -5.28 -5.83 -32.83
C ARG A 52 -4.01 -5.82 -31.98
N ASN A 53 -3.66 -4.69 -31.37
CA ASN A 53 -2.49 -4.59 -30.51
C ASN A 53 -2.76 -5.26 -29.15
N GLY A 54 -2.65 -6.59 -29.12
CA GLY A 54 -2.96 -7.39 -27.94
C GLY A 54 -2.05 -7.13 -26.74
N GLU A 55 -0.81 -6.68 -26.94
CA GLU A 55 0.10 -6.34 -25.83
C GLU A 55 -0.38 -5.11 -25.06
N VAL A 56 -0.92 -4.10 -25.77
CA VAL A 56 -1.49 -2.90 -25.14
C VAL A 56 -2.70 -3.23 -24.26
N CYS A 57 -3.46 -4.28 -24.56
CA CYS A 57 -4.52 -4.76 -23.66
C CYS A 57 -3.96 -5.14 -22.28
N ILE A 58 -2.77 -5.74 -22.22
CA ILE A 58 -2.14 -6.13 -20.96
C ILE A 58 -1.65 -4.90 -20.20
N TYR A 59 -1.06 -3.92 -20.88
CA TYR A 59 -0.64 -2.66 -20.25
C TYR A 59 -1.82 -1.83 -19.74
N LEU A 60 -2.93 -1.79 -20.50
CA LEU A 60 -4.18 -1.18 -20.06
C LEU A 60 -4.74 -1.91 -18.83
N ALA A 61 -4.69 -3.23 -18.80
CA ALA A 61 -5.10 -4.00 -17.63
C ALA A 61 -4.26 -3.68 -16.38
N CYS A 62 -2.94 -3.47 -16.53
CA CYS A 62 -2.10 -2.96 -15.43
C CYS A 62 -2.59 -1.59 -14.95
N ALA A 63 -2.92 -0.66 -15.85
CA ALA A 63 -3.42 0.66 -15.48
C ALA A 63 -4.77 0.57 -14.75
N TYR A 64 -5.71 -0.23 -15.26
CA TYR A 64 -6.99 -0.47 -14.59
C TYR A 64 -6.84 -1.11 -13.22
N PHE A 65 -5.90 -2.06 -13.06
CA PHE A 65 -5.60 -2.63 -11.75
C PHE A 65 -5.12 -1.55 -10.76
N MET A 66 -4.22 -0.67 -11.18
CA MET A 66 -3.73 0.44 -10.33
C MET A 66 -4.81 1.48 -10.02
N LEU A 67 -5.84 1.60 -10.86
CA LEU A 67 -7.02 2.43 -10.64
C LEU A 67 -8.10 1.74 -9.79
N GLY A 68 -7.87 0.51 -9.32
CA GLY A 68 -8.85 -0.27 -8.56
C GLY A 68 -10.02 -0.83 -9.39
N LYS A 69 -9.95 -0.71 -10.72
CA LYS A 69 -10.96 -1.24 -11.66
C LYS A 69 -10.68 -2.71 -11.97
N TYR A 70 -10.85 -3.58 -10.97
CA TYR A 70 -10.41 -4.97 -11.06
C TYR A 70 -11.14 -5.79 -12.13
N ASP A 71 -12.45 -5.58 -12.30
CA ASP A 71 -13.24 -6.28 -13.32
C ASP A 71 -12.83 -5.87 -14.74
N ASP A 72 -12.61 -4.56 -14.95
CA ASP A 72 -12.11 -4.04 -16.23
C ASP A 72 -10.69 -4.54 -16.51
N ALA A 73 -9.84 -4.60 -15.48
CA ALA A 73 -8.48 -5.15 -15.58
C ALA A 73 -8.50 -6.62 -16.01
N GLU A 74 -9.34 -7.46 -15.39
CA GLU A 74 -9.49 -8.86 -15.78
C GLU A 74 -9.98 -9.00 -17.22
N HIS A 75 -11.10 -8.36 -17.55
CA HIS A 75 -11.71 -8.46 -18.87
C HIS A 75 -10.77 -7.98 -19.97
N THR A 76 -10.02 -6.90 -19.72
CA THR A 76 -9.06 -6.35 -20.67
C THR A 76 -7.81 -7.24 -20.79
N ALA A 77 -7.29 -7.76 -19.67
CA ALA A 77 -6.14 -8.68 -19.70
C ALA A 77 -6.44 -9.92 -20.54
N LEU A 78 -7.64 -10.51 -20.42
CA LEU A 78 -8.06 -11.71 -21.15
C LEU A 78 -8.20 -11.51 -22.67
N LYS A 79 -8.30 -10.26 -23.15
CA LYS A 79 -8.27 -9.95 -24.60
C LYS A 79 -6.85 -9.94 -25.16
N GLY A 80 -5.83 -9.81 -24.31
CA GLY A 80 -4.42 -9.84 -24.69
C GLY A 80 -3.89 -11.26 -24.87
N PRO A 81 -2.66 -11.41 -25.43
CA PRO A 81 -2.02 -12.71 -25.58
C PRO A 81 -1.66 -13.32 -24.23
N LYS A 82 -1.70 -14.66 -24.15
CA LYS A 82 -1.17 -15.39 -22.99
C LYS A 82 0.32 -15.11 -22.85
N SER A 83 0.71 -14.50 -21.74
CA SER A 83 2.09 -14.10 -21.45
C SER A 83 2.34 -14.10 -19.94
N PRO A 84 3.61 -14.15 -19.50
CA PRO A 84 3.94 -14.05 -18.07
C PRO A 84 3.36 -12.79 -17.41
N LEU A 85 3.36 -11.65 -18.11
CA LEU A 85 2.78 -10.41 -17.59
C LEU A 85 1.27 -10.52 -17.40
N GLN A 86 0.55 -11.12 -18.36
CA GLN A 86 -0.89 -11.39 -18.20
C GLN A 86 -1.16 -12.25 -16.96
N THR A 87 -0.37 -13.32 -16.75
CA THR A 87 -0.49 -14.19 -15.57
C THR A 87 -0.32 -13.40 -14.28
N ARG A 88 0.72 -12.56 -14.17
CA ARG A 88 0.99 -11.74 -12.98
C ARG A 88 -0.12 -10.73 -12.69
N VAL A 89 -0.63 -10.03 -13.71
CA VAL A 89 -1.74 -9.08 -13.55
C VAL A 89 -3.00 -9.81 -13.08
N LEU A 90 -3.36 -10.92 -13.75
CA LEU A 90 -4.53 -11.71 -13.36
C LEU A 90 -4.38 -12.31 -11.95
N PHE A 91 -3.15 -12.62 -11.52
CA PHE A 91 -2.88 -13.15 -10.19
C PHE A 91 -3.19 -12.11 -9.11
N HIS A 92 -2.77 -10.85 -9.31
CA HIS A 92 -3.13 -9.74 -8.44
C HIS A 92 -4.62 -9.39 -8.48
N VAL A 93 -5.24 -9.42 -9.66
CA VAL A 93 -6.69 -9.18 -9.79
C VAL A 93 -7.49 -10.25 -9.05
N ALA A 94 -7.15 -11.53 -9.19
CA ALA A 94 -7.81 -12.63 -8.48
C ALA A 94 -7.72 -12.47 -6.95
N HIS A 95 -6.58 -12.01 -6.44
CA HIS A 95 -6.44 -11.70 -5.02
C HIS A 95 -7.37 -10.56 -4.58
N LYS A 96 -7.42 -9.46 -5.34
CA LYS A 96 -8.28 -8.30 -5.02
C LYS A 96 -9.77 -8.60 -5.11
N GLN A 97 -10.17 -9.56 -5.93
CA GLN A 97 -11.54 -10.05 -6.04
C GLN A 97 -11.86 -11.19 -5.04
N ASN A 98 -10.91 -11.60 -4.18
CA ASN A 98 -11.04 -12.74 -3.27
C ASN A 98 -11.38 -14.08 -3.98
N ASN A 99 -10.91 -14.27 -5.21
CA ASN A 99 -11.13 -15.50 -5.99
C ASN A 99 -9.97 -16.49 -5.79
N GLU A 100 -10.02 -17.26 -4.71
CA GLU A 100 -8.96 -18.21 -4.32
C GLU A 100 -8.73 -19.32 -5.36
N GLU A 101 -9.78 -19.82 -6.02
CA GLU A 101 -9.62 -20.88 -7.04
C GLU A 101 -8.74 -20.39 -8.21
N LYS A 102 -9.07 -19.20 -8.73
CA LYS A 102 -8.32 -18.57 -9.81
C LYS A 102 -6.90 -18.21 -9.37
N LEU A 103 -6.76 -17.71 -8.14
CA LEU A 103 -5.47 -17.39 -7.52
C LEU A 103 -4.54 -18.62 -7.50
N MET A 104 -5.03 -19.77 -7.05
CA MET A 104 -4.27 -21.03 -7.00
C MET A 104 -3.89 -21.54 -8.39
N ASN A 105 -4.79 -21.41 -9.36
CA ASN A 105 -4.51 -21.80 -10.74
C ASN A 105 -3.44 -20.93 -11.42
N LEU A 106 -3.41 -19.63 -11.12
CA LEU A 106 -2.41 -18.69 -11.63
C LEU A 106 -1.07 -18.85 -10.91
N HIS A 107 -1.08 -19.14 -9.60
CA HIS A 107 0.13 -19.43 -8.83
C HIS A 107 0.97 -20.55 -9.45
N ARG A 108 0.33 -21.63 -9.92
CA ARG A 108 1.01 -22.77 -10.59
C ARG A 108 1.67 -22.41 -11.92
N GLN A 109 1.34 -21.26 -12.50
CA GLN A 109 1.89 -20.81 -13.77
C GLN A 109 3.11 -19.90 -13.60
N LEU A 110 3.40 -19.45 -12.37
CA LEU A 110 4.57 -18.65 -12.05
C LEU A 110 5.85 -19.50 -12.13
N GLN A 111 6.91 -18.90 -12.65
CA GLN A 111 8.22 -19.54 -12.83
C GLN A 111 9.23 -19.02 -11.80
N ASP A 112 10.38 -19.70 -11.66
CA ASP A 112 11.50 -19.19 -10.85
C ASP A 112 12.35 -18.21 -11.68
N VAL A 113 11.71 -17.13 -12.12
CA VAL A 113 12.32 -15.96 -12.74
C VAL A 113 12.00 -14.74 -11.91
N ILE A 114 12.86 -13.71 -11.96
CA ILE A 114 12.76 -12.58 -11.04
C ILE A 114 11.38 -11.92 -11.05
N GLU A 115 10.80 -11.65 -12.22
CA GLU A 115 9.52 -10.95 -12.32
C GLU A 115 8.38 -11.70 -11.64
N ASP A 116 8.35 -13.04 -11.78
CA ASP A 116 7.34 -13.90 -11.18
C ASP A 116 7.55 -14.07 -9.68
N GLN A 117 8.82 -14.16 -9.24
CA GLN A 117 9.15 -14.24 -7.82
C GLN A 117 8.91 -12.91 -7.09
N MET A 118 9.12 -11.76 -7.75
CA MET A 118 8.73 -10.45 -7.22
C MET A 118 7.21 -10.34 -7.07
N CYS A 119 6.46 -10.83 -8.07
CA CYS A 119 5.01 -10.92 -8.00
C CYS A 119 4.56 -11.81 -6.83
N LEU A 120 5.17 -12.99 -6.67
CA LEU A 120 4.87 -13.91 -5.57
C LEU A 120 5.19 -13.30 -4.20
N ALA A 121 6.36 -12.68 -4.03
CA ALA A 121 6.75 -12.03 -2.79
C ALA A 121 5.81 -10.88 -2.42
N SER A 122 5.38 -10.08 -3.40
CA SER A 122 4.39 -9.03 -3.18
C SER A 122 3.03 -9.59 -2.78
N MET A 123 2.63 -10.77 -3.31
CA MET A 123 1.41 -11.46 -2.89
C MET A 123 1.49 -11.95 -1.44
N HIS A 124 2.62 -12.54 -1.03
CA HIS A 124 2.86 -12.90 0.36
C HIS A 124 2.76 -11.68 1.28
N TYR A 125 3.38 -10.56 0.88
CA TYR A 125 3.29 -9.31 1.63
C TYR A 125 1.85 -8.81 1.76
N MET A 126 1.06 -8.81 0.69
CA MET A 126 -0.36 -8.39 0.73
C MET A 126 -1.23 -9.29 1.61
N ARG A 127 -0.89 -10.58 1.72
CA ARG A 127 -1.57 -11.55 2.60
C ARG A 127 -1.00 -11.55 4.03
N SER A 128 -0.15 -10.59 4.39
CA SER A 128 0.51 -10.48 5.70
C SER A 128 1.48 -11.63 6.02
N HIS A 129 1.88 -12.41 5.02
CA HIS A 129 2.94 -13.43 5.10
C HIS A 129 4.32 -12.77 4.93
N PHE A 130 4.67 -11.87 5.86
CA PHE A 130 5.84 -11.01 5.72
C PHE A 130 7.16 -11.77 5.75
N GLN A 131 7.24 -12.88 6.48
CA GLN A 131 8.45 -13.70 6.53
C GLN A 131 8.72 -14.40 5.19
N GLU A 132 7.68 -14.95 4.57
CA GLU A 132 7.77 -15.60 3.26
C GLU A 132 8.13 -14.60 2.17
N ALA A 133 7.55 -13.39 2.21
CA ALA A 133 7.95 -12.30 1.31
C ALA A 133 9.42 -11.92 1.51
N LEU A 134 9.85 -11.77 2.77
CA LEU A 134 11.22 -11.44 3.14
C LEU A 134 12.24 -12.47 2.62
N ASP A 135 11.93 -13.76 2.76
CA ASP A 135 12.82 -14.85 2.34
C ASP A 135 13.03 -14.82 0.82
N ILE A 136 11.98 -14.58 0.04
CA ILE A 136 12.07 -14.45 -1.42
C ILE A 136 12.92 -13.22 -1.80
N TYR A 137 12.62 -12.05 -1.24
CA TYR A 137 13.36 -10.82 -1.56
C TYR A 137 14.84 -10.94 -1.18
N LYS A 138 15.17 -11.53 -0.03
CA LYS A 138 16.56 -11.72 0.41
C LYS A 138 17.33 -12.68 -0.49
N ARG A 139 16.71 -13.79 -0.90
CA ARG A 139 17.32 -14.73 -1.87
C ARG A 139 17.76 -13.99 -3.14
N TYR A 140 16.85 -13.24 -3.75
CA TYR A 140 17.15 -12.51 -4.99
C TYR A 140 18.13 -11.35 -4.81
N LEU A 141 18.10 -10.66 -3.67
CA LEU A 141 19.04 -9.58 -3.36
C LEU A 141 20.48 -10.09 -3.22
N VAL A 142 20.67 -11.28 -2.65
CA VAL A 142 22.01 -11.90 -2.51
C VAL A 142 22.59 -12.29 -3.88
N GLU A 143 21.75 -12.83 -4.75
CA GLU A 143 22.12 -13.26 -6.11
C GLU A 143 22.33 -12.08 -7.07
N ASN A 144 21.61 -10.97 -6.87
CA ASN A 144 21.58 -9.81 -7.77
C ASN A 144 21.81 -8.50 -6.98
N ARG A 145 23.06 -8.25 -6.58
CA ARG A 145 23.43 -7.13 -5.69
C ARG A 145 23.18 -5.74 -6.29
N GLU A 146 23.03 -5.67 -7.61
CA GLU A 146 22.70 -4.48 -8.36
C GLU A 146 21.22 -4.07 -8.25
N TYR A 147 20.33 -4.99 -7.85
CA TYR A 147 18.91 -4.70 -7.65
C TYR A 147 18.66 -4.02 -6.31
N LEU A 148 19.17 -2.79 -6.21
CA LEU A 148 19.13 -1.97 -5.00
C LEU A 148 17.71 -1.77 -4.46
N ALA A 149 16.71 -1.68 -5.34
CA ALA A 149 15.31 -1.51 -4.97
C ALA A 149 14.79 -2.65 -4.07
N LEU A 150 15.37 -3.85 -4.15
CA LEU A 150 15.03 -4.96 -3.25
C LEU A 150 15.28 -4.64 -1.77
N ASN A 151 16.25 -3.76 -1.46
CA ASN A 151 16.47 -3.31 -0.09
C ASN A 151 15.22 -2.59 0.47
N VAL A 152 14.48 -1.85 -0.35
CA VAL A 152 13.23 -1.19 0.09
C VAL A 152 12.17 -2.22 0.45
N TYR A 153 12.00 -3.27 -0.36
CA TYR A 153 11.05 -4.33 -0.09
C TYR A 153 11.43 -5.20 1.12
N VAL A 154 12.73 -5.49 1.29
CA VAL A 154 13.25 -6.16 2.48
C VAL A 154 13.01 -5.29 3.73
N ALA A 155 13.30 -4.00 3.66
CA ALA A 155 13.04 -3.05 4.74
C ALA A 155 11.54 -2.94 5.08
N LEU A 156 10.64 -2.96 4.08
CA LEU A 156 9.19 -3.00 4.31
C LEU A 156 8.77 -4.25 5.09
N CYS A 157 9.32 -5.42 4.73
CA CYS A 157 9.01 -6.65 5.46
C CYS A 157 9.53 -6.58 6.90
N TYR A 158 10.76 -6.11 7.12
CA TYR A 158 11.29 -5.90 8.47
C TYR A 158 10.45 -4.92 9.28
N TYR A 159 9.97 -3.84 8.66
CA TYR A 159 9.07 -2.88 9.31
C TYR A 159 7.76 -3.56 9.76
N LYS A 160 7.15 -4.38 8.89
CA LYS A 160 5.91 -5.10 9.22
C LYS A 160 6.09 -6.23 10.23
N LEU A 161 7.33 -6.70 10.41
CA LEU A 161 7.74 -7.66 11.44
C LEU A 161 8.25 -6.98 12.71
N ASP A 162 8.09 -5.65 12.84
CA ASP A 162 8.51 -4.83 13.98
C ASP A 162 10.02 -4.76 14.24
N TYR A 163 10.85 -5.17 13.28
CA TYR A 163 12.31 -5.02 13.30
C TYR A 163 12.74 -3.68 12.69
N TYR A 164 12.36 -2.57 13.33
CA TYR A 164 12.53 -1.21 12.76
C TYR A 164 13.98 -0.76 12.61
N ASP A 165 14.86 -1.19 13.52
CA ASP A 165 16.30 -0.95 13.46
C ASP A 165 16.93 -1.63 12.23
N ILE A 166 16.65 -2.92 12.04
CA ILE A 166 17.11 -3.68 10.86
C ILE A 166 16.48 -3.12 9.59
N SER A 167 15.20 -2.73 9.63
CA SER A 167 14.53 -2.05 8.52
C SER A 167 15.29 -0.80 8.09
N GLN A 168 15.68 0.05 9.03
CA GLN A 168 16.43 1.27 8.75
C GLN A 168 17.83 0.98 8.17
N GLU A 169 18.57 0.04 8.75
CA GLU A 169 19.91 -0.33 8.28
C GLU A 169 19.89 -0.81 6.81
N VAL A 170 18.93 -1.66 6.46
CA VAL A 170 18.78 -2.16 5.10
C VAL A 170 18.35 -1.03 4.16
N LEU A 171 17.43 -0.18 4.60
CA LEU A 171 16.91 0.95 3.82
C LEU A 171 17.99 1.98 3.48
N ASP A 172 18.92 2.23 4.41
CA ASP A 172 20.04 3.18 4.24
C ASP A 172 20.96 2.80 3.06
N VAL A 173 21.10 1.50 2.77
CA VAL A 173 21.85 1.02 1.58
C VAL A 173 21.26 1.58 0.30
N TYR A 174 19.93 1.65 0.20
CA TYR A 174 19.21 2.19 -0.94
C TYR A 174 19.22 3.73 -0.94
N LEU A 175 18.91 4.35 0.20
CA LEU A 175 18.81 5.81 0.35
C LEU A 175 20.15 6.50 0.09
N LYS A 176 21.29 5.87 0.43
CA LYS A 176 22.62 6.40 0.11
C LYS A 176 22.83 6.66 -1.39
N LYS A 177 22.17 5.88 -2.26
CA LYS A 177 22.22 6.03 -3.71
C LYS A 177 21.01 6.77 -4.28
N ASN A 178 19.87 6.72 -3.60
CA ASN A 178 18.60 7.29 -4.07
C ASN A 178 17.95 8.16 -2.97
N PRO A 179 18.59 9.27 -2.56
CA PRO A 179 18.11 10.09 -1.45
C PRO A 179 16.79 10.81 -1.74
N GLU A 180 16.38 10.89 -3.01
CA GLU A 180 15.14 11.52 -3.46
C GLU A 180 14.00 10.51 -3.64
N SER A 181 14.19 9.25 -3.26
CA SER A 181 13.13 8.24 -3.36
C SER A 181 12.03 8.51 -2.32
N ALA A 182 10.87 8.91 -2.80
CA ALA A 182 9.69 9.19 -2.01
C ALA A 182 9.23 7.99 -1.16
N THR A 183 9.21 6.78 -1.75
CA THR A 183 8.83 5.54 -1.06
C THR A 183 9.76 5.20 0.10
N ALA A 184 11.07 5.20 -0.17
CA ALA A 184 12.09 4.94 0.84
C ALA A 184 12.11 6.01 1.95
N THR A 185 11.97 7.29 1.60
CA THR A 185 11.95 8.38 2.60
C THR A 185 10.73 8.30 3.51
N ASN A 186 9.58 7.92 2.97
CA ASN A 186 8.39 7.66 3.77
C ASN A 186 8.58 6.49 4.75
N LEU A 187 9.18 5.39 4.28
CA LEU A 187 9.50 4.26 5.15
C LEU A 187 10.52 4.66 6.24
N GLN A 188 11.52 5.48 5.90
CA GLN A 188 12.46 6.03 6.87
C GLN A 188 11.73 6.86 7.93
N ALA A 189 10.82 7.76 7.54
CA ALA A 189 10.02 8.53 8.49
C ALA A 189 9.17 7.62 9.39
N CYS A 190 8.57 6.55 8.83
CA CYS A 190 7.87 5.54 9.63
C CYS A 190 8.80 4.80 10.62
N ASN A 191 10.02 4.43 10.20
CA ASN A 191 11.03 3.85 11.11
C ASN A 191 11.37 4.83 12.24
N GLN A 192 11.62 6.10 11.92
CA GLN A 192 11.91 7.13 12.92
C GLN A 192 10.75 7.31 13.91
N TYR A 193 9.51 7.22 13.43
CA TYR A 193 8.33 7.32 14.28
C TYR A 193 8.29 6.18 15.31
N ARG A 194 8.59 4.95 14.89
CA ARG A 194 8.57 3.76 15.75
C ARG A 194 9.77 3.68 16.69
N LEU A 195 10.96 4.09 16.24
CA LEU A 195 12.19 4.03 17.03
C LEU A 195 12.35 5.20 18.00
N TYR A 196 11.85 6.39 17.64
CA TYR A 196 12.07 7.60 18.41
C TYR A 196 10.75 8.29 18.77
N ASN A 197 10.16 9.07 17.86
CA ASN A 197 8.92 9.81 18.08
C ASN A 197 8.41 10.50 16.81
N GLY A 198 7.19 11.07 16.91
CA GLY A 198 6.56 11.91 15.89
C GLY A 198 7.41 13.07 15.37
N LYS A 199 8.17 13.73 16.23
CA LYS A 199 8.96 14.91 15.84
C LYS A 199 10.12 14.55 14.91
N ALA A 200 10.79 13.42 15.17
CA ALA A 200 11.85 12.93 14.30
C ALA A 200 11.31 12.58 12.91
N ALA A 201 10.20 11.83 12.86
CA ALA A 201 9.54 11.45 11.60
C ALA A 201 9.02 12.66 10.80
N GLU A 202 8.41 13.64 11.48
CA GLU A 202 7.95 14.89 10.89
C GLU A 202 9.11 15.66 10.25
N ASN A 203 10.24 15.80 10.94
CA ASN A 203 11.39 16.55 10.45
C ASN A 203 11.96 15.93 9.16
N ASP A 204 12.11 14.61 9.12
CA ASP A 204 12.61 13.89 7.94
C ASP A 204 11.67 14.07 6.74
N LEU A 205 10.37 13.86 6.96
CA LEU A 205 9.37 13.97 5.89
C LEU A 205 9.23 15.42 5.40
N LYS A 206 9.29 16.42 6.29
CA LYS A 206 9.27 17.84 5.89
C LYS A 206 10.49 18.22 5.05
N GLN A 207 11.69 17.83 5.48
CA GLN A 207 12.91 18.12 4.71
C GLN A 207 12.87 17.53 3.30
N PHE A 208 12.23 16.37 3.14
CA PHE A 208 12.00 15.77 1.84
C PHE A 208 10.99 16.57 1.02
N LEU A 209 9.82 16.88 1.59
CA LEU A 209 8.76 17.63 0.92
C LEU A 209 9.22 19.02 0.47
N ASP A 210 10.04 19.71 1.27
CA ASP A 210 10.59 21.04 0.94
C ASP A 210 11.50 21.02 -0.29
N LYS A 211 12.12 19.87 -0.59
CA LYS A 211 13.00 19.68 -1.75
C LYS A 211 12.25 19.22 -2.99
N MET A 212 11.03 18.69 -2.85
CA MET A 212 10.27 18.17 -3.97
C MET A 212 9.64 19.29 -4.80
N SER A 213 9.66 19.11 -6.12
CA SER A 213 8.97 20.02 -7.05
C SER A 213 7.47 20.08 -6.74
N THR A 214 6.84 21.23 -6.94
CA THR A 214 5.38 21.39 -6.85
C THR A 214 4.62 20.50 -7.84
N SER A 215 5.28 19.98 -8.88
CA SER A 215 4.73 19.01 -9.84
C SER A 215 4.75 17.56 -9.35
N PHE A 216 5.34 17.30 -8.18
CA PHE A 216 5.42 15.96 -7.60
C PHE A 216 4.08 15.57 -6.97
N ASN A 217 3.32 14.72 -7.66
CA ASN A 217 2.00 14.25 -7.21
C ASN A 217 2.02 12.84 -6.62
N TYR A 218 3.09 12.06 -6.85
CA TYR A 218 3.17 10.68 -6.36
C TYR A 218 3.14 10.63 -4.83
N ALA A 219 2.33 9.73 -4.25
CA ALA A 219 2.22 9.51 -2.81
C ALA A 219 1.86 10.75 -1.95
N LYS A 220 1.39 11.85 -2.56
CA LYS A 220 1.08 13.10 -1.85
C LYS A 220 0.09 12.91 -0.70
N GLU A 221 -1.00 12.18 -0.96
CA GLU A 221 -2.01 11.92 0.08
C GLU A 221 -1.49 11.02 1.19
N LEU A 222 -0.59 10.07 0.87
CA LEU A 222 0.08 9.24 1.88
C LEU A 222 0.97 10.08 2.79
N PHE A 223 1.69 11.07 2.25
CA PHE A 223 2.52 11.96 3.07
C PHE A 223 1.69 12.86 3.96
N ARG A 224 0.56 13.38 3.45
CA ARG A 224 -0.39 14.17 4.26
C ARG A 224 -0.97 13.33 5.38
N HIS A 225 -1.39 12.10 5.07
CA HIS A 225 -1.83 11.13 6.08
C HIS A 225 -0.78 10.89 7.16
N ASN A 226 0.45 10.53 6.77
CA ASN A 226 1.51 10.23 7.72
C ASN A 226 1.93 11.45 8.54
N MET A 227 1.89 12.65 7.96
CA MET A 227 2.16 13.89 8.68
C MET A 227 1.17 14.11 9.83
N VAL A 228 -0.13 13.88 9.61
CA VAL A 228 -1.15 13.94 10.67
C VAL A 228 -0.82 12.97 11.80
N VAL A 229 -0.44 11.73 11.46
CA VAL A 229 -0.07 10.71 12.45
C VAL A 229 1.16 11.14 13.26
N PHE A 230 2.21 11.65 12.59
CA PHE A 230 3.44 12.11 13.24
C PHE A 230 3.22 13.34 14.12
N GLN A 231 2.26 14.19 13.78
CA GLN A 231 1.85 15.36 14.55
C GLN A 231 0.80 15.05 15.63
N GLY A 232 0.51 13.77 15.88
CA GLY A 232 -0.39 13.34 16.94
C GLY A 232 -1.87 13.60 16.67
N GLY A 233 -2.26 13.85 15.42
CA GLY A 233 -3.65 14.11 15.01
C GLY A 233 -3.92 15.56 14.59
N GLU A 234 -2.92 16.45 14.60
CA GLU A 234 -3.11 17.82 14.13
C GLU A 234 -3.62 17.85 12.69
N GLY A 235 -4.75 18.53 12.45
CA GLY A 235 -5.39 18.59 11.13
C GLY A 235 -6.12 17.31 10.69
N ALA A 236 -6.32 16.32 11.57
CA ALA A 236 -6.92 15.03 11.24
C ALA A 236 -8.26 15.16 10.50
N LEU A 237 -9.18 16.00 10.98
CA LEU A 237 -10.51 16.17 10.38
C LEU A 237 -10.47 16.79 8.97
N GLN A 238 -9.40 17.48 8.60
CA GLN A 238 -9.23 18.02 7.25
C GLN A 238 -8.66 16.98 6.27
N ILE A 239 -7.85 16.05 6.77
CA ILE A 239 -7.00 15.20 5.95
C ILE A 239 -7.50 13.75 5.90
N LEU A 240 -7.84 13.16 7.05
CA LEU A 240 -8.13 11.73 7.14
C LEU A 240 -9.50 11.33 6.53
N PRO A 241 -10.61 12.10 6.70
CA PRO A 241 -11.91 11.69 6.18
C PRO A 241 -11.94 11.35 4.68
N PRO A 242 -11.37 12.14 3.76
CA PRO A 242 -11.35 11.78 2.33
C PRO A 242 -10.41 10.61 1.98
N LEU A 243 -9.58 10.17 2.93
CA LEU A 243 -8.62 9.08 2.75
C LEU A 243 -9.12 7.75 3.32
N VAL A 244 -10.26 7.76 4.00
CA VAL A 244 -10.94 6.54 4.44
C VAL A 244 -11.23 5.66 3.21
N ASP A 245 -10.88 4.37 3.32
CA ASP A 245 -10.98 3.36 2.25
C ASP A 245 -10.07 3.61 1.02
N VAL A 246 -9.28 4.68 1.03
CA VAL A 246 -8.19 4.94 0.06
C VAL A 246 -6.86 4.49 0.63
N ILE A 247 -6.57 4.88 1.88
CA ILE A 247 -5.42 4.43 2.66
C ILE A 247 -5.96 3.48 3.74
N PRO A 248 -5.48 2.22 3.82
CA PRO A 248 -5.99 1.23 4.77
C PRO A 248 -6.01 1.75 6.22
N GLU A 249 -4.96 2.46 6.63
CA GLU A 249 -4.80 2.96 7.99
C GLU A 249 -5.61 4.24 8.30
N ALA A 250 -6.14 4.95 7.30
CA ALA A 250 -6.77 6.26 7.52
C ALA A 250 -8.01 6.18 8.41
N ARG A 251 -8.84 5.15 8.22
CA ARG A 251 -10.02 4.89 9.07
C ARG A 251 -9.62 4.68 10.53
N LEU A 252 -8.64 3.81 10.77
CA LEU A 252 -8.18 3.49 12.12
C LEU A 252 -7.57 4.72 12.80
N ASN A 253 -6.76 5.49 12.07
CA ASN A 253 -6.17 6.72 12.60
C ASN A 253 -7.21 7.79 12.92
N LEU A 254 -8.28 7.90 12.11
CA LEU A 254 -9.38 8.81 12.38
C LEU A 254 -10.20 8.39 13.60
N VAL A 255 -10.45 7.08 13.78
CA VAL A 255 -11.08 6.53 14.98
C VAL A 255 -10.23 6.80 16.22
N ILE A 256 -8.91 6.57 16.15
CA ILE A 256 -7.98 6.88 17.25
C ILE A 256 -8.00 8.37 17.58
N TYR A 257 -8.10 9.25 16.59
CA TYR A 257 -8.25 10.68 16.81
C TYR A 257 -9.53 10.99 17.58
N TYR A 258 -10.69 10.50 17.14
CA TYR A 258 -11.97 10.72 17.83
C TYR A 258 -11.96 10.19 19.27
N LEU A 259 -11.37 9.02 19.52
CA LEU A 259 -11.22 8.48 20.87
C LEU A 259 -10.36 9.37 21.79
N LYS A 260 -9.34 10.05 21.25
CA LYS A 260 -8.51 10.98 22.03
C LYS A 260 -9.22 12.29 22.36
N GLU A 261 -10.13 12.72 21.49
CA GLU A 261 -10.96 13.91 21.66
C GLU A 261 -12.28 13.62 22.42
N ASP A 262 -12.42 12.40 22.97
CA ASP A 262 -13.61 11.93 23.70
C ASP A 262 -14.91 11.93 22.86
N ASP A 263 -14.78 11.88 21.53
CA ASP A 263 -15.89 11.82 20.58
C ASP A 263 -16.24 10.35 20.27
N LEU A 264 -16.85 9.70 21.25
CA LEU A 264 -17.15 8.26 21.20
C LEU A 264 -18.19 7.90 20.12
N GLU A 265 -19.11 8.82 19.82
CA GLU A 265 -20.15 8.62 18.80
C GLU A 265 -19.53 8.45 17.41
N HIS A 266 -18.68 9.39 16.99
CA HIS A 266 -18.04 9.30 15.68
C HIS A 266 -17.04 8.14 15.60
N ALA A 267 -16.34 7.83 16.70
CA ALA A 267 -15.47 6.66 16.78
C ALA A 267 -16.26 5.35 16.59
N TYR A 268 -17.43 5.23 17.20
CA TYR A 268 -18.32 4.08 17.08
C TYR A 268 -18.90 3.96 15.67
N GLU A 269 -19.43 5.04 15.12
CA GLU A 269 -20.02 5.08 13.78
C GLU A 269 -19.03 4.63 12.70
N LEU A 270 -17.74 4.97 12.83
CA LEU A 270 -16.71 4.56 11.88
C LEU A 270 -16.31 3.07 11.97
N MET A 271 -16.58 2.41 13.10
CA MET A 271 -16.12 1.03 13.38
C MET A 271 -17.24 0.00 13.46
N LYS A 272 -18.49 0.40 13.65
CA LYS A 272 -19.61 -0.54 13.89
C LYS A 272 -19.74 -1.60 12.79
N ASP A 273 -19.62 -1.19 11.54
CA ASP A 273 -19.81 -2.04 10.35
C ASP A 273 -18.49 -2.63 9.81
N VAL A 274 -17.34 -2.29 10.41
CA VAL A 274 -16.04 -2.81 9.98
C VAL A 274 -15.92 -4.28 10.40
N GLU A 275 -15.76 -5.19 9.45
CA GLU A 275 -15.36 -6.57 9.73
C GLU A 275 -13.84 -6.62 9.90
N PRO A 276 -13.32 -6.84 11.13
CA PRO A 276 -11.88 -6.82 11.36
C PRO A 276 -11.21 -8.03 10.70
N LEU A 277 -10.10 -7.78 10.02
CA LEU A 277 -9.25 -8.79 9.38
C LEU A 277 -7.86 -8.85 10.01
N GLN A 278 -7.39 -7.74 10.60
CA GLN A 278 -6.08 -7.64 11.24
C GLN A 278 -6.18 -7.44 12.74
N PRO A 279 -5.17 -7.89 13.53
CA PRO A 279 -5.16 -7.71 14.98
C PRO A 279 -5.43 -6.26 15.43
N ALA A 280 -4.84 -5.27 14.74
CA ALA A 280 -5.05 -3.86 15.06
C ALA A 280 -6.52 -3.41 14.94
N GLU A 281 -7.26 -3.93 13.95
CA GLU A 281 -8.67 -3.63 13.75
C GLU A 281 -9.54 -4.28 14.83
N TYR A 282 -9.23 -5.52 15.21
CA TYR A 282 -9.90 -6.20 16.32
C TYR A 282 -9.70 -5.45 17.64
N ILE A 283 -8.46 -5.05 17.94
CA ILE A 283 -8.14 -4.27 19.14
C ILE A 283 -8.92 -2.96 19.14
N LEU A 284 -8.86 -2.19 18.04
CA LEU A 284 -9.51 -0.89 17.98
C LEU A 284 -11.04 -1.01 18.08
N LYS A 285 -11.65 -2.00 17.42
CA LYS A 285 -13.08 -2.28 17.54
C LYS A 285 -13.46 -2.68 18.97
N GLY A 286 -12.60 -3.43 19.66
CA GLY A 286 -12.73 -3.74 21.09
C GLY A 286 -12.70 -2.48 21.96
N VAL A 287 -11.71 -1.61 21.77
CA VAL A 287 -11.57 -0.35 22.51
C VAL A 287 -12.78 0.56 22.32
N VAL A 288 -13.25 0.72 21.08
CA VAL A 288 -14.44 1.54 20.76
C VAL A 288 -15.68 0.97 21.44
N ASN A 289 -15.92 -0.34 21.39
CA ASN A 289 -17.07 -0.96 22.07
C ASN A 289 -16.96 -0.85 23.60
N ALA A 290 -15.76 -0.96 24.16
CA ALA A 290 -15.55 -0.80 25.59
C ALA A 290 -15.88 0.63 26.04
N ALA A 291 -15.31 1.64 25.36
CA ALA A 291 -15.53 3.05 25.68
C ALA A 291 -17.00 3.44 25.51
N TYR A 292 -17.58 3.15 24.35
CA TYR A 292 -18.98 3.46 24.05
C TYR A 292 -19.94 2.72 25.00
N GLY A 293 -19.63 1.46 25.35
CA GLY A 293 -20.41 0.67 26.29
C GLY A 293 -20.36 1.18 27.73
N GLN A 294 -19.21 1.71 28.17
CA GLN A 294 -19.05 2.32 29.49
C GLN A 294 -19.87 3.61 29.59
N GLU A 295 -19.77 4.49 28.59
CA GLU A 295 -20.51 5.76 28.56
C GLU A 295 -22.03 5.53 28.56
N HIS A 296 -22.51 4.59 27.74
CA HIS A 296 -23.93 4.29 27.60
C HIS A 296 -24.47 3.24 28.58
N ASN A 297 -23.65 2.74 29.51
CA ASN A 297 -23.99 1.62 30.40
C ASN A 297 -24.50 0.37 29.65
N SER A 298 -24.02 0.13 28.43
CA SER A 298 -24.42 -0.99 27.58
C SER A 298 -23.60 -2.24 27.87
N ARG A 299 -24.20 -3.20 28.58
CA ARG A 299 -23.57 -4.50 28.88
C ARG A 299 -23.24 -5.30 27.63
N ASP A 300 -23.99 -5.13 26.55
CA ASP A 300 -23.78 -5.87 25.32
C ASP A 300 -22.51 -5.40 24.61
N HIS A 301 -22.27 -4.09 24.55
CA HIS A 301 -21.01 -3.56 24.01
C HIS A 301 -19.79 -3.97 24.84
N ILE A 302 -19.91 -3.99 26.17
CA ILE A 302 -18.82 -4.50 27.02
C ILE A 302 -18.50 -5.97 26.70
N LYS A 303 -19.52 -6.83 26.54
CA LYS A 303 -19.30 -8.24 26.16
C LYS A 303 -18.68 -8.38 24.77
N THR A 304 -19.10 -7.56 23.81
CA THR A 304 -18.52 -7.51 22.47
C THR A 304 -17.04 -7.12 22.53
N ALA A 305 -16.69 -6.10 23.32
CA ALA A 305 -15.31 -5.70 23.53
C ALA A 305 -14.46 -6.82 24.14
N GLN A 306 -14.96 -7.48 25.20
CA GLN A 306 -14.29 -8.63 25.84
C GLN A 306 -14.02 -9.75 24.83
N SER A 307 -14.98 -10.05 23.97
CA SER A 307 -14.83 -11.08 22.94
C SER A 307 -13.71 -10.74 21.95
N TYR A 308 -13.61 -9.48 21.50
CA TYR A 308 -12.52 -9.05 20.63
C TYR A 308 -11.15 -9.10 21.32
N PHE A 309 -11.07 -8.64 22.56
CA PHE A 309 -9.83 -8.70 23.33
C PHE A 309 -9.38 -10.14 23.61
N GLN A 310 -10.32 -11.04 23.89
CA GLN A 310 -10.03 -12.46 24.07
C GLN A 310 -9.54 -13.12 22.78
N LEU A 311 -10.13 -12.79 21.62
CA LEU A 311 -9.69 -13.30 20.32
C LEU A 311 -8.23 -12.91 20.03
N VAL A 312 -7.87 -11.65 20.27
CA VAL A 312 -6.50 -11.17 20.05
C VAL A 312 -5.54 -11.77 21.09
N GLY A 313 -5.86 -11.67 22.37
CA GLY A 313 -5.01 -12.15 23.45
C GLY A 313 -4.82 -13.68 23.47
N GLY A 314 -5.78 -14.42 22.93
CA GLY A 314 -5.71 -15.88 22.78
C GLY A 314 -5.11 -16.36 21.46
N SER A 315 -4.85 -15.47 20.50
CA SER A 315 -4.26 -15.84 19.21
C SER A 315 -2.81 -16.28 19.37
N ALA A 316 -2.44 -17.41 18.77
CA ALA A 316 -1.06 -17.93 18.82
C ALA A 316 -0.02 -16.96 18.21
N SER A 317 -0.43 -16.09 17.28
CA SER A 317 0.46 -15.09 16.67
C SER A 317 0.64 -13.84 17.53
N GLU A 318 -0.31 -13.54 18.41
CA GLU A 318 -0.36 -12.27 19.14
C GLU A 318 -0.20 -12.42 20.65
N CYS A 319 -0.46 -13.59 21.24
CA CYS A 319 -0.52 -13.77 22.69
C CYS A 319 0.77 -13.35 23.42
N ASP A 320 1.92 -13.49 22.76
CA ASP A 320 3.22 -13.08 23.29
C ASP A 320 3.67 -11.66 22.90
N THR A 321 2.89 -10.97 22.07
CA THR A 321 3.13 -9.57 21.71
C THR A 321 2.60 -8.62 22.79
N ILE A 322 3.11 -7.37 22.81
CA ILE A 322 2.61 -6.35 23.73
C ILE A 322 1.09 -6.11 23.51
N PRO A 323 0.59 -5.91 22.27
CA PRO A 323 -0.83 -5.76 22.03
C PRO A 323 -1.69 -6.95 22.48
N GLY A 324 -1.23 -8.19 22.29
CA GLY A 324 -1.98 -9.37 22.72
C GLY A 324 -2.08 -9.48 24.25
N ARG A 325 -0.99 -9.22 24.97
CA ARG A 325 -1.00 -9.17 26.45
C ARG A 325 -1.89 -8.07 26.99
N GLN A 326 -1.83 -6.87 26.38
CA GLN A 326 -2.71 -5.76 26.75
C GLN A 326 -4.18 -6.09 26.50
N SER A 327 -4.49 -6.75 25.37
CA SER A 327 -5.85 -7.22 25.07
C SER A 327 -6.31 -8.23 26.12
N MET A 328 -5.50 -9.23 26.46
CA MET A 328 -5.85 -10.22 27.48
C MET A 328 -6.10 -9.57 28.85
N ALA A 329 -5.31 -8.55 29.22
CA ALA A 329 -5.53 -7.79 30.45
C ALA A 329 -6.83 -6.96 30.41
N ALA A 330 -7.15 -6.33 29.28
CA ALA A 330 -8.37 -5.54 29.08
C ALA A 330 -9.64 -6.37 28.98
N CYS A 331 -9.53 -7.70 28.83
CA CYS A 331 -10.66 -8.61 28.78
C CYS A 331 -11.39 -8.77 30.13
N TYR A 332 -10.71 -8.53 31.25
CA TYR A 332 -11.21 -8.80 32.61
C TYR A 332 -11.43 -7.51 33.41
#